data_AF-A0A6S7G227-F1
#
_entry.id   AF-A0A6S7G227-F1
#
_cell.length_a   1.000
_cell.length_b   1.000
_cell.length_c   1.000
_cell.angle_alpha   90.00
_cell.angle_beta   90.00
_cell.angle_gamma   90.00
#
_symmetry.space_group_name_H-M   'P 1'
#
loop_
_entity.id
_entity.type
_entity.pdbx_description
1 polymer ?
#
loop_
_entity_poly.entity_id
_entity_poly.type
_entity_poly.pdbx_seq_one_letter_code
_entity_poly.pdbx_strand_id
1 'polypeptide(L)'
;MPNERSESPTQAYTVLILWLYRRFKKLLDDGKNEEQVREAILSTCIAYDNMCHVDSLKAAKHDLPFPSPLDKAWKLVSKVIDRLHLRNHVDPKCKRLYNTNDKIPEHYNTMACEQTFVWASRYKKIVCAMPHLHQFFFLHRLVKYITTSTQKNATSYVKYRYFQNQNQGNHSHINT
;
A
#
# COMPACT_ATOMS: atom_id res chain seq x y z
N MET A 1 0.34 -23.83 6.79
CA MET A 1 0.25 -22.59 7.55
C MET A 1 -0.40 -22.95 8.87
N PRO A 2 0.25 -22.70 10.02
CA PRO A 2 -0.53 -22.47 11.23
C PRO A 2 -1.60 -21.42 10.89
N ASN A 3 -2.71 -21.41 11.62
CA ASN A 3 -3.76 -20.41 11.45
C ASN A 3 -3.14 -19.01 11.67
N GLU A 4 -2.54 -18.42 10.64
CA GLU A 4 -2.02 -17.07 10.65
C GLU A 4 -3.26 -16.21 10.85
N ARG A 5 -3.49 -15.86 12.12
CA ARG A 5 -4.57 -14.96 12.49
C ARG A 5 -4.41 -13.74 11.59
N SER A 6 -5.47 -13.43 10.85
CA SER A 6 -5.58 -12.17 10.14
C SER A 6 -5.12 -11.05 11.06
N GLU A 7 -4.28 -10.15 10.54
CA GLU A 7 -3.81 -9.00 11.31
C GLU A 7 -5.00 -8.29 11.96
N SER A 8 -4.95 -8.09 13.27
CA SER A 8 -6.03 -7.41 13.96
C SER A 8 -6.13 -5.96 13.48
N PRO A 9 -7.32 -5.34 13.47
CA PRO A 9 -7.46 -3.94 13.08
C PRO A 9 -6.52 -3.00 13.82
N THR A 10 -6.20 -3.28 15.09
CA THR A 10 -5.25 -2.52 15.90
C THR A 10 -3.81 -2.64 15.40
N GLN A 11 -3.38 -3.84 15.00
CA GLN A 11 -2.06 -4.06 14.43
C GLN A 11 -1.93 -3.31 13.09
N ALA A 12 -2.91 -3.47 12.20
CA ALA A 12 -2.95 -2.75 10.93
C ALA A 12 -2.95 -1.23 11.13
N TYR A 13 -3.76 -0.72 12.07
CA TYR A 13 -3.78 0.70 12.44
C TYR A 13 -2.39 1.20 12.86
N THR A 14 -1.71 0.44 13.72
CA THR A 14 -0.38 0.79 14.22
C THR A 14 0.64 0.82 13.09
N VAL A 15 0.64 -0.19 12.22
CA VAL A 15 1.54 -0.26 11.06
C VAL A 15 1.31 0.92 10.12
N LEU A 16 0.06 1.24 9.82
CA LEU A 16 -0.30 2.36 8.95
C LEU A 16 0.11 3.71 9.53
N ILE A 17 -0.13 3.94 10.83
CA ILE A 17 0.32 5.18 11.49
C ILE A 17 1.84 5.30 11.48
N LEU A 18 2.57 4.23 11.80
CA LEU A 18 4.03 4.25 11.78
C LEU A 18 4.58 4.54 10.38
N TRP A 19 3.93 4.00 9.35
CA TRP A 19 4.26 4.31 7.96
C TRP A 19 3.99 5.78 7.62
N LEU A 20 2.82 6.32 7.98
CA LEU A 20 2.48 7.73 7.78
C LEU A 20 3.47 8.65 8.49
N TYR A 21 3.76 8.37 9.75
CA TYR A 21 4.73 9.12 10.54
C TYR A 21 6.09 9.14 9.84
N ARG A 22 6.64 7.97 9.49
CA ARG A 22 7.95 7.89 8.80
C ARG A 22 7.96 8.64 7.47
N ARG A 23 6.87 8.54 6.70
CA ARG A 23 6.73 9.21 5.40
C ARG A 23 6.76 10.73 5.54
N PHE A 24 5.95 11.30 6.42
CA PHE A 24 5.81 12.75 6.54
C PHE A 24 6.85 13.40 7.45
N LYS A 25 7.35 12.67 8.46
CA LYS A 25 8.49 13.11 9.28
C LYS A 25 9.72 13.32 8.41
N LYS A 26 9.94 12.45 7.43
CA LYS A 26 11.02 12.64 6.44
C LYS A 26 10.89 13.97 5.69
N LEU A 27 9.68 14.37 5.30
CA LEU A 27 9.47 15.65 4.60
C LEU A 27 9.81 16.85 5.50
N LEU A 28 9.44 16.79 6.78
CA LEU A 28 9.84 17.80 7.76
C LEU A 28 11.36 17.85 7.94
N ASP A 29 12.00 16.69 8.01
CA ASP A 29 13.46 16.57 8.15
C ASP A 29 14.20 17.08 6.91
N ASP A 30 13.59 16.95 5.73
CA ASP A 30 14.06 17.50 4.47
C ASP A 30 13.77 19.02 4.34
N GLY A 31 13.26 19.67 5.39
CA GLY A 31 13.05 21.12 5.48
C GLY A 31 11.76 21.64 4.83
N LYS A 32 10.77 20.76 4.55
CA LYS A 32 9.45 21.20 4.06
C LYS A 32 8.69 21.94 5.15
N ASN A 33 7.98 23.00 4.77
CA ASN A 33 7.13 23.74 5.70
C ASN A 33 5.85 22.96 6.03
N GLU A 34 5.13 23.38 7.06
CA GLU A 34 3.93 22.67 7.53
C GLU A 34 2.84 22.55 6.45
N GLU A 35 2.65 23.58 5.63
CA GLU A 35 1.63 23.60 4.59
C GLU A 35 1.92 22.59 3.48
N GLN A 36 3.19 22.50 3.03
CA GLN A 36 3.64 21.50 2.07
C GLN A 36 3.45 20.08 2.59
N VAL A 37 3.69 19.86 3.89
CA VAL A 37 3.45 18.55 4.51
C VAL A 37 1.95 18.25 4.59
N ARG A 38 1.14 19.26 4.92
CA ARG A 38 -0.33 19.14 4.95
C ARG A 38 -0.90 18.80 3.57
N GLU A 39 -0.44 19.45 2.51
CA GLU A 39 -0.79 19.11 1.12
C GLU A 39 -0.36 17.68 0.77
N ALA A 40 0.83 17.25 1.19
CA ALA A 40 1.30 15.89 0.98
C ALA A 40 0.44 14.86 1.73
N ILE A 41 -0.07 15.19 2.92
CA ILE A 41 -1.02 14.36 3.67
C ILE A 41 -2.35 14.25 2.91
N LEU A 42 -2.93 15.39 2.48
CA LEU A 42 -4.22 15.43 1.78
C LEU A 42 -4.19 14.68 0.44
N SER A 43 -3.05 14.73 -0.27
CA SER A 43 -2.83 14.00 -1.52
C SER A 43 -2.48 12.52 -1.32
N THR A 44 -2.21 12.08 -0.08
CA THR A 44 -1.88 10.68 0.20
C THR A 44 -3.14 9.84 0.33
N CYS A 45 -3.20 8.75 -0.43
CA CYS A 45 -4.25 7.74 -0.36
C CYS A 45 -3.72 6.43 0.23
N ILE A 46 -4.46 5.86 1.19
CA ILE A 46 -4.18 4.56 1.80
C ILE A 46 -5.25 3.58 1.35
N ALA A 47 -4.82 2.48 0.72
CA ALA A 47 -5.67 1.36 0.36
C ALA A 47 -5.45 0.19 1.32
N TYR A 48 -6.52 -0.29 1.95
CA TYR A 48 -6.51 -1.48 2.80
C TYR A 48 -7.86 -2.20 2.69
N ASP A 49 -7.84 -3.53 2.55
CA ASP A 49 -9.03 -4.37 2.34
C ASP A 49 -10.07 -4.23 3.47
N ASN A 50 -9.58 -4.11 4.70
CA ASN A 50 -10.39 -4.05 5.91
C ASN A 50 -10.36 -2.66 6.57
N MET A 51 -10.29 -1.61 5.74
CA MET A 51 -10.18 -0.22 6.22
C MET A 51 -11.37 0.19 7.11
N CYS A 52 -12.56 -0.34 6.84
CA CYS A 52 -13.75 -0.03 7.63
C CYS A 52 -13.61 -0.42 9.10
N HIS A 53 -12.96 -1.55 9.40
CA HIS A 53 -12.69 -1.97 10.77
C HIS A 53 -11.55 -1.17 11.40
N VAL A 54 -10.50 -0.83 10.64
CA VAL A 54 -9.39 0.01 11.11
C VAL A 54 -9.88 1.42 11.48
N ASP A 55 -10.66 2.06 10.62
CA ASP A 55 -11.14 3.43 10.85
C ASP A 55 -12.26 3.51 11.91
N SER A 56 -12.88 2.36 12.25
CA SER A 56 -13.87 2.28 13.32
C SER A 56 -13.27 2.26 14.74
N LEU A 57 -11.96 2.05 14.88
CA LEU A 57 -11.28 1.99 16.16
C LEU A 57 -11.48 3.28 16.96
N LYS A 58 -11.61 3.17 18.29
CA LYS A 58 -11.68 4.34 19.17
C LYS A 58 -10.45 5.24 18.99
N ALA A 59 -9.27 4.63 18.88
CA ALA A 59 -8.01 5.35 18.67
C ALA A 59 -7.98 6.13 17.35
N ALA A 60 -8.64 5.65 16.30
CA ALA A 60 -8.72 6.32 14.99
C ALA A 60 -9.53 7.62 14.99
N LYS A 61 -10.34 7.85 16.04
CA LYS A 61 -11.19 9.05 16.16
C LYS A 61 -10.46 10.23 16.81
N HIS A 62 -9.39 9.97 17.55
CA HIS A 62 -8.59 10.99 18.22
C HIS A 62 -7.44 11.46 17.34
N ASP A 63 -6.86 12.62 17.66
CA ASP A 63 -5.63 13.05 17.00
C ASP A 63 -4.47 12.15 17.44
N LEU A 64 -3.50 11.98 16.54
CA LEU A 64 -2.32 11.18 16.80
C LEU A 64 -1.43 11.89 17.84
N PRO A 65 -0.70 11.13 18.68
CA PRO A 65 0.21 11.69 19.69
C PRO A 65 1.53 12.17 19.04
N PHE A 66 1.43 13.00 18.01
CA PHE A 66 2.54 13.59 17.25
C PHE A 66 2.41 15.11 17.22
N PRO A 67 3.51 15.86 16.99
CA PRO A 67 3.42 17.31 16.81
C PRO A 67 2.66 17.66 15.52
N SER A 68 2.07 18.86 15.50
CA SER A 68 1.55 19.46 14.27
C SER A 68 2.64 19.50 13.19
N PRO A 69 2.33 19.22 11.90
CA PRO A 69 1.02 18.90 11.33
C PRO A 69 0.69 17.38 11.29
N LEU A 70 1.51 16.54 11.93
CA LEU A 70 1.41 15.08 11.86
C LEU A 70 0.30 14.50 12.75
N ASP A 71 -0.11 15.24 13.77
CA ASP A 71 -1.23 14.94 14.67
C ASP A 71 -2.52 14.57 13.90
N LYS A 72 -2.77 15.27 12.79
CA LYS A 72 -3.97 15.10 11.95
C LYS A 72 -3.78 14.17 10.77
N ALA A 73 -2.61 13.54 10.62
CA ALA A 73 -2.28 12.73 9.44
C ALA A 73 -3.35 11.66 9.16
N TRP A 74 -3.76 10.89 10.18
CA TRP A 74 -4.77 9.84 10.00
C TRP A 74 -6.14 10.38 9.56
N LYS A 75 -6.54 11.58 10.02
CA LYS A 75 -7.85 12.15 9.69
C LYS A 75 -7.88 12.75 8.29
N LEU A 76 -6.75 13.29 7.84
CA LEU A 76 -6.65 14.03 6.58
C LEU A 76 -6.34 13.14 5.36
N VAL A 77 -5.66 12.01 5.55
CA VAL A 77 -5.40 11.09 4.44
C VAL A 77 -6.69 10.52 3.86
N SER A 78 -6.67 10.33 2.54
CA SER A 78 -7.74 9.64 1.85
C SER A 78 -7.64 8.14 2.11
N LYS A 79 -8.74 7.54 2.58
CA LYS A 79 -8.82 6.10 2.89
C LYS A 79 -9.73 5.42 1.89
N VAL A 80 -9.30 4.27 1.40
CA VAL A 80 -10.05 3.46 0.44
C VAL A 80 -9.90 1.97 0.71
N ILE A 81 -10.86 1.20 0.21
CA ILE A 81 -10.83 -0.26 0.17
C ILE A 81 -10.53 -0.67 -1.27
N ASP A 82 -9.66 -1.67 -1.47
CA ASP A 82 -9.36 -2.22 -2.79
C ASP A 82 -10.63 -2.53 -3.61
N ARG A 83 -10.59 -2.34 -4.93
CA ARG A 83 -11.75 -2.49 -5.82
C ARG A 83 -12.41 -3.87 -5.73
N LEU A 84 -11.63 -4.94 -5.63
CA LEU A 84 -12.16 -6.30 -5.53
C LEU A 84 -12.87 -6.50 -4.19
N HIS A 85 -12.23 -6.06 -3.11
CA HIS A 85 -12.76 -6.14 -1.75
C HIS A 85 -14.02 -5.27 -1.59
N LEU A 86 -14.01 -4.07 -2.16
CA LEU A 86 -15.13 -3.15 -2.10
C LEU A 86 -16.34 -3.65 -2.88
N ARG A 87 -16.13 -4.25 -4.06
CA ARG A 87 -17.22 -4.86 -4.85
C ARG A 87 -17.97 -5.92 -4.04
N ASN A 88 -17.21 -6.75 -3.32
CA ASN A 88 -17.72 -7.84 -2.51
C ASN A 88 -18.14 -7.41 -1.10
N HIS A 89 -17.97 -6.13 -0.74
CA HIS A 89 -18.29 -5.64 0.58
C HIS A 89 -19.81 -5.67 0.84
N VAL A 90 -20.21 -6.16 2.01
CA VAL A 90 -21.62 -6.34 2.37
C VAL A 90 -22.30 -5.00 2.63
N ASP A 91 -21.67 -4.13 3.43
CA ASP A 91 -22.23 -2.84 3.82
C ASP A 91 -22.19 -1.80 2.69
N PRO A 92 -23.34 -1.26 2.23
CA PRO A 92 -23.41 -0.19 1.23
C PRO A 92 -22.75 1.12 1.68
N LYS A 93 -22.73 1.40 3.00
CA LYS A 93 -22.08 2.61 3.53
C LYS A 93 -20.57 2.58 3.26
N CYS A 94 -19.95 1.42 3.39
CA CYS A 94 -18.53 1.24 3.08
C CYS A 94 -18.24 1.48 1.60
N LYS A 95 -19.14 1.03 0.70
CA LYS A 95 -19.05 1.29 -0.75
C LYS A 95 -19.09 2.78 -1.09
N ARG A 96 -19.77 3.60 -0.29
CA ARG A 96 -19.80 5.06 -0.45
C ARG A 96 -18.57 5.75 0.14
N LEU A 97 -18.17 5.38 1.36
CA LEU A 97 -17.11 6.09 2.09
C LEU A 97 -15.70 5.75 1.58
N TYR A 98 -15.46 4.48 1.25
CA TYR A 98 -14.14 3.96 0.91
C TYR A 98 -13.98 3.67 -0.57
N ASN A 99 -14.80 4.30 -1.42
CA ASN A 99 -14.73 4.13 -2.87
C ASN A 99 -13.39 4.59 -3.44
N THR A 100 -12.87 3.84 -4.41
CA THR A 100 -11.59 4.12 -5.08
C THR A 100 -11.74 4.94 -6.36
N ASN A 101 -12.93 4.99 -6.96
CA ASN A 101 -13.13 5.50 -8.32
C ASN A 101 -12.66 6.95 -8.52
N ASP A 102 -12.80 7.80 -7.51
CA ASP A 102 -12.40 9.22 -7.59
C ASP A 102 -11.03 9.50 -6.94
N LYS A 103 -10.42 8.49 -6.30
CA LYS A 103 -9.26 8.66 -5.42
C LYS A 103 -8.00 7.93 -5.91
N ILE A 104 -8.18 6.88 -6.72
CA ILE A 104 -7.10 6.09 -7.29
C ILE A 104 -7.29 6.01 -8.81
N PRO A 105 -6.29 6.39 -9.63
CA PRO A 105 -6.38 6.29 -11.08
C PRO A 105 -6.76 4.89 -11.55
N GLU A 106 -7.52 4.79 -12.63
CA GLU A 106 -8.04 3.50 -13.12
C GLU A 106 -6.95 2.47 -13.42
N HIS A 107 -5.81 2.94 -13.91
CA HIS A 107 -4.66 2.11 -14.29
C HIS A 107 -3.86 1.54 -13.11
N TYR A 108 -4.13 1.95 -11.86
CA TYR A 108 -3.47 1.36 -10.71
C TYR A 108 -4.04 -0.02 -10.42
N ASN A 109 -3.17 -1.02 -10.37
CA ASN A 109 -3.54 -2.37 -9.99
C ASN A 109 -3.72 -2.47 -8.47
N THR A 110 -4.94 -2.18 -8.00
CA THR A 110 -5.29 -2.30 -6.59
C THR A 110 -5.30 -3.77 -6.12
N MET A 111 -5.43 -4.72 -7.06
CA MET A 111 -5.44 -6.17 -6.78
C MET A 111 -4.04 -6.83 -6.75
N ALA A 112 -2.97 -6.03 -6.68
CA ALA A 112 -1.61 -6.54 -6.78
C ALA A 112 -1.28 -7.54 -5.66
N CYS A 113 -1.84 -7.33 -4.46
CA CYS A 113 -1.66 -8.20 -3.31
C CYS A 113 -2.29 -9.59 -3.55
N GLU A 114 -3.53 -9.64 -4.03
CA GLU A 114 -4.29 -10.88 -4.27
C GLU A 114 -3.63 -11.67 -5.39
N GLN A 115 -3.18 -11.00 -6.46
CA GLN A 115 -2.41 -11.64 -7.52
C GLN A 115 -1.11 -12.26 -6.97
N THR A 116 -0.43 -11.56 -6.06
CA THR A 116 0.78 -12.05 -5.41
C THR A 116 0.49 -13.24 -4.51
N PHE A 117 -0.61 -13.21 -3.75
CA PHE A 117 -1.03 -14.34 -2.91
C PHE A 117 -1.46 -15.55 -3.74
N VAL A 118 -2.20 -15.36 -4.82
CA VAL A 118 -2.58 -16.43 -5.76
C VAL A 118 -1.32 -17.06 -6.36
N TRP A 119 -0.34 -16.26 -6.76
CA TRP A 119 0.96 -16.77 -7.23
C TRP A 119 1.71 -17.53 -6.12
N ALA A 120 1.83 -16.96 -4.93
CA ALA A 120 2.55 -17.57 -3.80
C ALA A 120 1.91 -18.88 -3.33
N SER A 121 0.57 -18.96 -3.39
CA SER A 121 -0.18 -20.15 -2.96
C SER A 121 0.17 -21.41 -3.77
N ARG A 122 0.65 -21.26 -5.01
CA ARG A 122 1.15 -22.37 -5.84
C ARG A 122 2.33 -23.11 -5.21
N TYR A 123 3.12 -22.40 -4.40
CA TYR A 123 4.31 -22.92 -3.73
C TYR A 123 4.04 -23.29 -2.27
N LYS A 124 2.79 -23.14 -1.80
CA LYS A 124 2.40 -23.35 -0.40
C LYS A 124 2.84 -24.71 0.15
N LYS A 125 2.71 -25.79 -0.64
CA LYS A 125 3.11 -27.15 -0.23
C LYS A 125 4.62 -27.24 0.06
N ILE A 126 5.44 -26.63 -0.80
CA ILE A 126 6.90 -26.63 -0.67
C ILE A 126 7.31 -25.78 0.55
N VAL A 127 6.75 -24.57 0.67
CA VAL A 127 7.04 -23.68 1.80
C VAL A 127 6.61 -24.30 3.13
N CYS A 128 5.46 -24.96 3.19
CA CYS A 128 4.97 -25.61 4.41
C CYS A 128 5.76 -26.86 4.80
N ALA A 129 6.43 -27.52 3.86
CA ALA A 129 7.31 -28.67 4.13
C ALA A 129 8.70 -28.24 4.64
N MET A 130 8.99 -26.95 4.65
CA MET A 130 10.31 -26.39 4.94
C MET A 130 10.36 -25.80 6.35
N PRO A 131 11.49 -25.96 7.08
CA PRO A 131 11.68 -25.28 8.37
C PRO A 131 11.59 -23.76 8.23
N HIS A 132 11.01 -23.07 9.23
CA HIS A 132 10.73 -21.62 9.19
C HIS A 132 11.94 -20.76 8.80
N LEU A 133 13.14 -21.14 9.26
CA LEU A 133 14.40 -20.48 8.92
C LEU A 133 14.64 -20.36 7.40
N HIS A 134 14.19 -21.34 6.63
CA HIS A 134 14.44 -21.42 5.20
C HIS A 134 13.29 -20.88 4.34
N GLN A 135 12.09 -20.70 4.91
CA GLN A 135 10.90 -20.26 4.17
C GLN A 135 11.11 -18.90 3.49
N PHE A 136 11.64 -17.91 4.22
CA PHE A 136 11.93 -16.59 3.67
C PHE A 136 13.02 -16.63 2.61
N PHE A 137 14.07 -17.44 2.82
CA PHE A 137 15.15 -17.61 1.84
C PHE A 137 14.62 -18.20 0.52
N PHE A 138 13.78 -19.22 0.61
CA PHE A 138 13.15 -19.85 -0.55
C PHE A 138 12.26 -18.86 -1.31
N LEU A 139 11.37 -18.15 -0.63
CA LEU A 139 10.50 -17.14 -1.24
C LEU A 139 11.31 -16.03 -1.93
N HIS A 140 12.34 -15.50 -1.27
CA HIS A 140 13.22 -14.49 -1.85
C HIS A 140 13.95 -14.99 -3.11
N ARG A 141 14.50 -16.21 -3.08
CA ARG A 141 15.16 -16.82 -4.25
C ARG A 141 14.18 -17.04 -5.39
N LEU A 142 12.97 -17.49 -5.10
CA LEU A 142 11.93 -17.71 -6.09
C LEU A 142 11.53 -16.42 -6.80
N VAL A 143 11.34 -15.32 -6.05
CA VAL A 143 11.06 -13.99 -6.62
C VAL A 143 12.21 -13.55 -7.52
N LYS A 144 13.47 -13.65 -7.06
CA LYS A 144 14.64 -13.28 -7.86
C LYS A 144 14.79 -14.12 -9.13
N TYR A 145 14.52 -15.42 -9.05
CA TYR A 145 14.60 -16.31 -10.20
C TYR A 145 13.57 -15.92 -11.26
N ILE A 146 12.33 -15.64 -10.84
CA ILE A 146 11.28 -15.21 -11.77
C ILE A 146 11.67 -13.87 -12.37
N THR A 147 12.02 -12.83 -11.60
CA THR A 147 12.36 -11.52 -12.18
C THR A 147 13.51 -11.62 -13.19
N THR A 148 14.54 -12.41 -12.90
CA THR A 148 15.69 -12.63 -13.80
C THR A 148 15.31 -13.44 -15.04
N SER A 149 14.53 -14.50 -14.89
CA SER A 149 14.09 -15.34 -16.02
C SER A 149 13.07 -14.63 -16.90
N THR A 150 12.21 -13.80 -16.29
CA THR A 150 11.28 -12.96 -17.05
C THR A 150 12.05 -11.88 -17.80
N GLN A 151 13.11 -11.27 -17.25
CA GLN A 151 13.99 -10.36 -18.01
C GLN A 151 14.67 -11.03 -19.21
N LYS A 152 15.10 -12.30 -19.09
CA LYS A 152 15.68 -13.07 -20.20
C LYS A 152 14.66 -13.45 -21.28
N ASN A 153 13.39 -13.60 -20.92
CA ASN A 153 12.29 -13.91 -21.83
C ASN A 153 11.45 -12.66 -22.20
N ALA A 154 11.84 -11.46 -21.77
CA ALA A 154 11.07 -10.21 -21.92
C ALA A 154 11.45 -9.39 -23.15
N THR A 155 11.67 -10.04 -24.29
CA THR A 155 11.44 -9.38 -25.59
C THR A 155 9.94 -9.23 -25.89
N SER A 156 9.02 -9.73 -25.04
CA SER A 156 7.59 -9.65 -25.35
C SER A 156 6.60 -9.31 -24.21
N TYR A 157 6.92 -9.36 -22.91
CA TYR A 157 5.86 -9.22 -21.88
C TYR A 157 6.14 -8.44 -20.58
N VAL A 158 7.34 -7.87 -20.33
CA VAL A 158 7.63 -7.21 -19.03
C VAL A 158 8.05 -5.75 -19.17
N LYS A 159 7.23 -4.96 -19.88
CA LYS A 159 7.31 -3.49 -19.80
C LYS A 159 6.41 -2.89 -18.70
N TYR A 160 5.61 -3.71 -18.00
CA TYR A 160 4.46 -3.21 -17.22
C TYR A 160 4.58 -3.16 -15.68
N ARG A 161 5.71 -3.54 -15.04
CA ARG A 161 5.71 -3.65 -13.56
C ARG A 161 6.76 -2.90 -12.74
N TYR A 162 7.67 -2.12 -13.32
CA TYR A 162 8.67 -1.42 -12.51
C TYR A 162 9.02 0.04 -12.91
N PHE A 163 8.33 0.65 -13.89
CA PHE A 163 8.77 1.93 -14.47
C PHE A 163 7.66 2.95 -14.80
N GLN A 164 6.64 3.14 -13.96
CA GLN A 164 5.65 4.24 -14.18
C GLN A 164 5.52 5.27 -13.06
N ASN A 165 6.43 5.34 -12.07
CA ASN A 165 6.42 6.44 -11.09
C ASN A 165 7.81 7.02 -10.78
N GLN A 166 8.62 7.24 -11.82
CA GLN A 166 9.87 8.00 -11.68
C GLN A 166 10.11 9.03 -12.81
N ASN A 167 9.24 9.22 -13.81
CA ASN A 167 9.46 10.23 -14.86
C ASN A 167 8.15 10.87 -15.38
N GLN A 168 7.51 11.68 -14.55
CA GLN A 168 6.74 12.84 -15.02
C GLN A 168 7.12 14.05 -14.16
N GLY A 169 8.38 14.44 -14.32
CA GLY A 169 8.92 15.71 -13.87
C GLY A 169 10.01 16.10 -14.87
N ASN A 170 9.93 17.33 -15.37
CA ASN A 170 10.84 18.02 -16.29
C ASN A 170 10.62 17.76 -17.79
N HIS A 171 9.81 18.61 -18.42
CA HIS A 171 10.31 19.51 -19.46
C HIS A 171 9.34 20.68 -19.67
N SER A 172 9.58 21.76 -18.92
CA SER A 172 9.30 23.12 -19.39
C SER A 172 10.63 23.85 -19.54
N HIS A 173 10.71 24.62 -20.64
CA HIS A 173 11.81 25.48 -21.11
C HIS A 173 12.96 24.80 -21.86
N ILE A 174 13.10 25.13 -23.16
CA ILE A 174 13.97 26.21 -23.64
C ILE A 174 13.35 26.79 -24.93
N ASN A 175 13.23 28.12 -24.95
CA ASN A 175 12.85 28.95 -26.10
C ASN A 175 13.97 28.98 -27.14
N THR A 176 13.64 29.07 -28.44
CA THR A 176 14.01 30.20 -29.32
C THR A 176 13.32 30.05 -30.67
#